data_AF-A0A9X1Z9C7-F1
#
_entry.id   AF-A0A9X1Z9C7-F1
#
_cell.length_a   1.000
_cell.length_b   1.000
_cell.length_c   1.000
_cell.angle_alpha   90.00
_cell.angle_beta   90.00
_cell.angle_gamma   90.00
#
_symmetry.space_group_name_H-M   'P 1'
#
loop_
_entity.id
_entity.type
_entity.pdbx_description
1 polymer ?
#
loop_
_entity_poly.entity_id
_entity_poly.type
_entity_poly.pdbx_seq_one_letter_code
_entity_poly.pdbx_strand_id
1 'polypeptide(L)'
;MIGFTQGLKTKIAELELLRANKEQQHADELAQLQNKISQLTQQLTHCRQQSEYDTNCANLQLQGASMLNDIRDSTLANSIKLDEEKQMLDEVDLLFGQTRVAIGNLKSRAENLNEHAEKSMTTAAQLSQSANGISHLVASIQQISEQTNLLALNAAIEAARAGEAGRGFAVVASEVRDLASNAHDASANIEALVTKVIEQAEQIKQVVVTNQTCSSDIAVSSEQIDQVVSNVLQTSTKMKRVIGEASITAFLTTVKLDHSVWKSQVYSILANKDYNTIVNSHTECRLGKWYYHGEGQQFASLSSFKAIEQPHKTVHTAGKAAVAAMQSGHEAEILTHLETMEHASISVVHAIDKLLAQSQHQ
;
A
#
# COMPACT_ATOMS: atom_id res chain seq x y z
N MET A 1 47.96 -111.46 -36.91
CA MET A 1 48.42 -110.14 -36.42
C MET A 1 48.36 -109.01 -37.48
N ILE A 2 48.14 -109.30 -38.78
CA ILE A 2 48.24 -108.32 -39.88
C ILE A 2 46.90 -107.60 -40.20
N GLY A 3 45.75 -108.25 -40.01
CA GLY A 3 44.43 -107.62 -40.23
C GLY A 3 44.04 -106.57 -39.17
N PHE A 4 44.61 -106.67 -37.96
CA PHE A 4 44.35 -105.74 -36.86
C PHE A 4 45.01 -104.37 -37.10
N THR A 5 46.20 -104.37 -37.71
CA THR A 5 47.00 -103.16 -38.02
C THR A 5 46.43 -102.34 -39.18
N GLN A 6 45.77 -102.98 -40.16
CA GLN A 6 45.12 -102.27 -41.28
C GLN A 6 43.84 -101.57 -40.81
N GLY A 7 43.01 -102.25 -40.00
CA GLY A 7 41.79 -101.67 -39.43
C GLY A 7 42.08 -100.50 -38.48
N LEU A 8 43.18 -100.57 -37.71
CA LEU A 8 43.65 -99.46 -36.88
C LEU A 8 44.08 -98.24 -37.72
N LYS A 9 44.80 -98.44 -38.84
CA LYS A 9 45.20 -97.34 -39.74
C LYS A 9 44.00 -96.65 -40.39
N THR A 10 43.00 -97.41 -40.84
CA THR A 10 41.76 -96.84 -41.39
C THR A 10 40.98 -96.07 -40.33
N LYS A 11 40.91 -96.59 -39.09
CA LYS A 11 40.24 -95.90 -37.99
C LYS A 11 40.96 -94.62 -37.56
N ILE A 12 42.30 -94.61 -37.58
CA ILE A 12 43.10 -93.40 -37.32
C ILE A 12 42.82 -92.35 -38.40
N ALA A 13 42.83 -92.73 -39.68
CA ALA A 13 42.53 -91.80 -40.78
C ALA A 13 41.09 -91.24 -40.72
N GLU A 14 40.09 -92.07 -40.37
CA GLU A 14 38.71 -91.61 -40.12
C GLU A 14 38.63 -90.63 -38.95
N LEU A 15 39.34 -90.90 -37.85
CA LEU A 15 39.37 -90.03 -36.68
C LEU A 15 40.10 -88.71 -36.96
N GLU A 16 41.17 -88.73 -37.77
CA GLU A 16 41.88 -87.53 -38.23
C GLU A 16 40.99 -86.67 -39.12
N LEU A 17 40.26 -87.27 -40.06
CA LEU A 17 39.29 -86.57 -40.90
C LEU A 17 38.13 -85.98 -40.07
N LEU A 18 37.60 -86.75 -39.11
CA LEU A 18 36.56 -86.28 -38.20
C LEU A 18 37.07 -85.13 -37.32
N ARG A 19 38.33 -85.19 -36.86
CA ARG A 19 38.96 -84.13 -36.09
C ARG A 19 39.13 -82.86 -36.92
N ALA A 20 39.63 -82.97 -38.15
CA ALA A 20 39.78 -81.84 -39.06
C ALA A 20 38.42 -81.19 -39.40
N ASN A 21 37.38 -82.00 -39.64
CA ASN A 21 36.02 -81.49 -39.87
C ASN A 21 35.45 -80.78 -38.64
N LYS A 22 35.68 -81.30 -37.42
CA LYS A 22 35.27 -80.62 -36.18
C LYS A 22 36.08 -79.35 -35.92
N GLU A 23 37.38 -79.35 -36.19
CA GLU A 23 38.23 -78.16 -36.08
C GLU A 23 37.77 -77.06 -37.04
N GLN A 24 37.43 -77.41 -38.29
CA GLN A 24 36.86 -76.48 -39.27
C GLN A 24 35.49 -75.96 -38.83
N GLN A 25 34.59 -76.83 -38.36
CA GLN A 25 33.27 -76.44 -37.87
C GLN A 25 33.39 -75.49 -36.67
N HIS A 26 34.26 -75.79 -35.71
CA HIS A 26 34.50 -74.91 -34.56
C HIS A 26 35.13 -73.57 -34.99
N ALA A 27 36.01 -73.56 -35.99
CA ALA A 27 36.59 -72.34 -36.53
C ALA A 27 35.54 -71.45 -37.22
N ASP A 28 34.62 -72.06 -37.97
CA ASP A 28 33.50 -71.36 -38.62
C ASP A 28 32.51 -70.81 -37.57
N GLU A 29 32.18 -71.59 -36.53
CA GLU A 29 31.35 -71.14 -35.40
C GLU A 29 32.00 -69.99 -34.62
N LEU A 30 33.32 -70.07 -34.37
CA LEU A 30 34.10 -68.99 -33.75
C LEU A 30 34.06 -67.71 -34.59
N ALA A 31 34.22 -67.82 -35.91
CA ALA A 31 34.16 -66.67 -36.82
C ALA A 31 32.75 -66.04 -36.83
N GLN A 32 31.69 -66.85 -36.81
CA GLN A 32 30.31 -66.36 -36.71
C GLN A 32 30.04 -65.65 -35.38
N LEU A 33 30.49 -66.23 -34.26
CA LEU A 33 30.35 -65.61 -32.93
C LEU A 33 31.15 -64.30 -32.84
N GLN A 34 32.37 -64.24 -33.37
CA GLN A 34 33.18 -63.02 -33.42
C GLN A 34 32.49 -61.92 -34.22
N ASN A 35 31.91 -62.25 -35.38
CA ASN A 35 31.14 -61.28 -36.17
C ASN A 35 29.91 -60.80 -35.39
N LYS A 36 29.18 -61.70 -34.73
CA LYS A 36 28.02 -61.34 -33.91
C LYS A 36 28.39 -60.44 -32.73
N ILE A 37 29.49 -60.72 -32.04
CA ILE A 37 30.03 -59.88 -30.97
C ILE A 37 30.36 -58.50 -31.52
N SER A 38 31.06 -58.40 -32.66
CA SER A 38 31.39 -57.12 -33.29
C SER A 38 30.14 -56.28 -33.62
N GLN A 39 29.12 -56.90 -34.21
CA GLN A 39 27.83 -56.25 -34.50
C GLN A 39 27.13 -55.77 -33.22
N LEU A 40 27.06 -56.61 -32.18
CA LEU A 40 26.44 -56.25 -30.90
C LEU A 40 27.22 -55.13 -30.19
N THR A 41 28.55 -55.13 -30.26
CA THR A 41 29.39 -54.05 -29.73
C THR A 41 29.12 -52.74 -30.46
N GLN A 42 29.00 -52.75 -31.79
CA GLN A 42 28.64 -51.55 -32.56
C GLN A 42 27.25 -51.03 -32.18
N GLN A 43 26.25 -51.91 -32.05
CA GLN A 43 24.90 -51.54 -31.61
C GLN A 43 24.88 -50.97 -30.20
N LEU A 44 25.63 -51.56 -29.26
CA LEU A 44 25.76 -51.06 -27.90
C LEU A 44 26.43 -49.69 -27.85
N THR A 45 27.48 -49.47 -28.63
CA THR A 45 28.14 -48.16 -28.72
C THR A 45 27.19 -47.11 -29.28
N HIS A 46 26.44 -47.44 -30.34
CA HIS A 46 25.45 -46.53 -30.92
C HIS A 46 24.33 -46.19 -29.92
N CYS A 47 23.81 -47.20 -29.20
CA CYS A 47 22.78 -47.01 -28.17
C CYS A 47 23.28 -46.12 -27.01
N ARG A 48 24.54 -46.30 -26.58
CA ARG A 48 25.16 -45.43 -25.56
C ARG A 48 25.30 -43.99 -26.03
N GLN A 49 25.78 -43.78 -27.26
CA GLN A 49 25.91 -42.44 -27.84
C GLN A 49 24.55 -41.74 -27.97
N GLN A 50 23.51 -42.47 -28.39
CA GLN A 50 22.16 -41.93 -28.47
C GLN A 50 21.62 -41.55 -27.08
N SER A 51 21.79 -42.43 -26.08
CA SER A 51 21.36 -42.15 -24.71
C SER A 51 22.09 -40.94 -24.10
N GLU A 52 23.37 -40.76 -24.39
CA GLU A 52 24.16 -39.60 -23.96
C GLU A 52 23.68 -38.31 -24.66
N TYR A 53 23.41 -38.38 -25.97
CA TYR A 53 22.83 -37.26 -26.72
C TYR A 53 21.46 -36.85 -26.15
N ASP A 54 20.56 -37.80 -25.91
CA ASP A 54 19.22 -37.54 -25.38
C ASP A 54 19.29 -36.93 -23.97
N THR A 55 20.18 -37.44 -23.12
CA THR A 55 20.42 -36.90 -21.76
C THR A 55 20.94 -35.46 -21.82
N ASN A 56 21.89 -35.17 -22.72
CA ASN A 56 22.42 -33.83 -22.90
C ASN A 56 21.35 -32.86 -23.42
N CYS A 57 20.52 -33.29 -24.38
CA CYS A 57 19.38 -32.50 -24.86
C CYS A 57 18.36 -32.21 -23.74
N ALA A 58 18.01 -33.20 -22.92
CA ALA A 58 17.12 -33.02 -21.78
C ALA A 58 17.69 -32.00 -20.78
N ASN A 59 18.98 -32.11 -20.44
CA ASN A 59 19.64 -31.17 -19.54
C ASN A 59 19.67 -29.73 -20.10
N LEU A 60 19.91 -29.56 -21.40
CA LEU A 60 19.83 -28.24 -22.06
C LEU A 60 18.41 -27.65 -22.01
N GLN A 61 17.37 -28.47 -22.18
CA GLN A 61 15.98 -28.00 -22.04
C GLN A 61 15.68 -27.57 -20.59
N LEU A 62 16.19 -28.31 -19.61
CA LEU A 62 16.02 -28.00 -18.18
C LEU A 62 16.80 -26.75 -17.73
N GLN A 63 17.82 -26.31 -18.47
CA GLN A 63 18.49 -25.03 -18.17
C GLN A 63 17.52 -23.83 -18.24
N GLY A 64 16.46 -23.90 -19.04
CA GLY A 64 15.41 -22.86 -19.06
C GLY A 64 14.71 -22.64 -17.72
N ALA A 65 14.77 -23.61 -16.80
CA ALA A 65 14.17 -23.49 -15.48
C ALA A 65 14.90 -22.53 -14.55
N SER A 66 16.19 -22.23 -14.79
CA SER A 66 16.89 -21.20 -14.02
C SER A 66 16.28 -19.81 -14.28
N MET A 67 15.95 -19.50 -15.54
CA MET A 67 15.24 -18.25 -15.88
C MET A 67 13.87 -18.17 -15.21
N LEU A 68 13.12 -19.28 -15.16
CA LEU A 68 11.84 -19.33 -14.45
C LEU A 68 12.01 -19.11 -12.94
N ASN A 69 13.09 -19.63 -12.37
CA ASN A 69 13.45 -19.41 -10.97
C ASN A 69 13.76 -17.93 -10.70
N ASP A 70 14.51 -17.26 -11.57
CA ASP A 70 14.82 -15.83 -11.44
C ASP A 70 13.57 -14.94 -11.59
N ILE A 71 12.67 -15.27 -12.52
CA ILE A 71 11.38 -14.59 -12.68
C ILE A 71 10.51 -14.81 -11.44
N ARG A 72 10.49 -16.03 -10.87
CA ARG A 72 9.76 -16.33 -9.64
C ARG A 72 10.27 -15.47 -8.49
N ASP A 73 11.58 -15.39 -8.30
CA ASP A 73 12.18 -14.64 -7.20
C ASP A 73 11.94 -13.13 -7.37
N SER A 74 11.99 -12.63 -8.60
CA SER A 74 11.63 -11.24 -8.93
C SER A 74 10.14 -10.93 -8.67
N THR A 75 9.24 -11.87 -9.02
CA THR A 75 7.80 -11.71 -8.79
C THR A 75 7.47 -11.74 -7.29
N LEU A 76 8.14 -12.61 -6.53
CA LEU A 76 8.02 -12.66 -5.08
C LEU A 76 8.49 -11.36 -4.43
N ALA A 77 9.62 -10.81 -4.86
CA ALA A 77 10.11 -9.52 -4.39
C ALA A 77 9.12 -8.38 -4.67
N ASN A 78 8.45 -8.41 -5.84
CA ASN A 78 7.38 -7.46 -6.15
C ASN A 78 6.16 -7.61 -5.24
N SER A 79 5.79 -8.84 -4.89
CA SER A 79 4.69 -9.10 -3.94
C SER A 79 4.97 -8.52 -2.56
N ILE A 80 6.22 -8.59 -2.08
CA ILE A 80 6.62 -8.01 -0.79
C ILE A 80 6.52 -6.48 -0.85
N LYS A 81 7.03 -5.85 -1.92
CA LYS A 81 6.90 -4.40 -2.11
C LYS A 81 5.46 -3.92 -2.15
N LEU A 82 4.55 -4.68 -2.76
CA LEU A 82 3.13 -4.34 -2.78
C LEU A 82 2.50 -4.38 -1.38
N ASP A 83 2.95 -5.27 -0.50
CA ASP A 83 2.49 -5.29 0.90
C ASP A 83 3.03 -4.09 1.68
N GLU A 84 4.30 -3.70 1.46
CA GLU A 84 4.87 -2.47 2.02
C GLU A 84 4.10 -1.22 1.58
N GLU A 85 3.79 -1.09 0.29
CA GLU A 85 2.99 0.03 -0.25
C GLU A 85 1.55 0.05 0.32
N LYS A 86 0.98 -1.13 0.59
CA LYS A 86 -0.33 -1.23 1.25
C LYS A 86 -0.29 -0.66 2.67
N GLN A 87 0.75 -0.97 3.44
CA GLN A 87 0.95 -0.43 4.79
C GLN A 87 1.15 1.09 4.77
N MET A 88 1.90 1.60 3.80
CA MET A 88 2.07 3.05 3.60
C MET A 88 0.74 3.77 3.36
N LEU A 89 -0.19 3.17 2.62
CA LEU A 89 -1.52 3.76 2.41
C LEU A 89 -2.39 3.80 3.67
N ASP A 90 -2.21 2.87 4.60
CA ASP A 90 -2.89 2.93 5.90
C ASP A 90 -2.42 4.15 6.73
N GLU A 91 -1.12 4.49 6.64
CA GLU A 91 -0.57 5.69 7.28
C GLU A 91 -1.08 6.98 6.63
N VAL A 92 -1.19 7.01 5.30
CA VAL A 92 -1.80 8.13 4.56
C VAL A 92 -3.24 8.37 5.02
N ASP A 93 -4.06 7.33 5.12
CA ASP A 93 -5.46 7.46 5.56
C ASP A 93 -5.55 8.02 6.99
N LEU A 94 -4.66 7.60 7.89
CA LEU A 94 -4.60 8.12 9.25
C LEU A 94 -4.28 9.63 9.26
N LEU A 95 -3.26 10.05 8.52
CA LEU A 95 -2.81 11.44 8.46
C LEU A 95 -3.89 12.36 7.86
N PHE A 96 -4.55 11.92 6.79
CA PHE A 96 -5.65 12.68 6.19
C PHE A 96 -6.92 12.67 7.05
N GLY A 97 -7.16 11.59 7.82
CA GLY A 97 -8.19 11.57 8.86
C GLY A 97 -7.97 12.63 9.94
N GLN A 98 -6.74 12.75 10.46
CA GLN A 98 -6.36 13.81 11.40
C GLN A 98 -6.50 15.20 10.78
N THR A 99 -6.09 15.35 9.52
CA THR A 99 -6.22 16.62 8.78
C THR A 99 -7.69 17.05 8.65
N ARG A 100 -8.62 16.11 8.40
CA ARG A 100 -10.06 16.41 8.35
C ARG A 100 -10.60 16.91 9.69
N VAL A 101 -10.15 16.33 10.80
CA VAL A 101 -10.50 16.81 12.15
C VAL A 101 -9.98 18.23 12.38
N ALA A 102 -8.74 18.51 11.98
CA ALA A 102 -8.15 19.84 12.11
C ALA A 102 -8.92 20.91 11.30
N ILE A 103 -9.38 20.57 10.09
CA ILE A 103 -10.21 21.45 9.26
C ILE A 103 -11.57 21.70 9.92
N GLY A 104 -12.22 20.67 10.47
CA GLY A 104 -13.45 20.82 11.23
C GLY A 104 -13.30 21.80 12.41
N ASN A 105 -12.17 21.73 13.12
CA ASN A 105 -11.84 22.67 14.18
C ASN A 105 -11.60 24.09 13.65
N LEU A 106 -10.96 24.26 12.49
CA LEU A 106 -10.76 25.59 11.86
C LEU A 106 -12.10 26.23 11.48
N LYS A 107 -13.01 25.46 10.90
CA LYS A 107 -14.36 25.94 10.56
C LYS A 107 -15.12 26.42 11.81
N SER A 108 -15.11 25.62 12.87
CA SER A 108 -15.73 26.02 14.14
C SER A 108 -15.07 27.26 14.74
N ARG A 109 -13.74 27.41 14.63
CA ARG A 109 -13.04 28.62 15.11
C ARG A 109 -13.41 29.87 14.30
N ALA A 110 -13.61 29.75 12.99
CA ALA A 110 -14.09 30.84 12.15
C ALA A 110 -15.52 31.28 12.54
N GLU A 111 -16.41 30.32 12.78
CA GLU A 111 -17.77 30.59 13.26
C GLU A 111 -17.76 31.36 14.59
N ASN A 112 -16.97 30.89 15.57
CA ASN A 112 -16.79 31.59 16.86
C ASN A 112 -16.19 33.00 16.69
N LEU A 113 -15.26 33.19 15.76
CA LEU A 113 -14.66 34.48 15.49
C LEU A 113 -15.69 35.47 14.92
N ASN A 114 -16.60 35.00 14.07
CA ASN A 114 -17.71 35.81 13.55
C ASN A 114 -18.68 36.21 14.66
N GLU A 115 -19.04 35.30 15.56
CA GLU A 115 -19.90 35.61 16.71
C GLU A 115 -19.25 36.66 17.63
N HIS A 116 -17.97 36.50 17.92
CA HIS A 116 -17.21 37.48 18.70
C HIS A 116 -17.10 38.84 18.01
N ALA A 117 -16.94 38.85 16.69
CA ALA A 117 -16.91 40.06 15.89
C ALA A 117 -18.26 40.80 15.97
N GLU A 118 -19.39 40.11 15.80
CA GLU A 118 -20.73 40.69 15.91
C GLU A 118 -21.00 41.28 17.30
N LYS A 119 -20.62 40.56 18.36
CA LYS A 119 -20.73 41.04 19.74
C LYS A 119 -19.86 42.28 20.00
N SER A 120 -18.66 42.31 19.44
CA SER A 120 -17.73 43.45 19.53
C SER A 120 -18.28 44.67 18.79
N MET A 121 -18.87 44.48 17.61
CA MET A 121 -19.53 45.53 16.84
C MET A 121 -20.69 46.16 17.62
N THR A 122 -21.52 45.32 18.26
CA THR A 122 -22.62 45.77 19.12
C THR A 122 -22.11 46.57 20.31
N THR A 123 -21.07 46.07 20.99
CA THR A 123 -20.45 46.75 22.14
C THR A 123 -19.86 48.10 21.74
N ALA A 124 -19.16 48.16 20.61
CA ALA A 124 -18.59 49.40 20.09
C ALA A 124 -19.68 50.42 19.73
N ALA A 125 -20.80 49.98 19.13
CA ALA A 125 -21.93 50.84 18.85
C ALA A 125 -22.57 51.42 20.13
N GLN A 126 -22.75 50.58 21.17
CA GLN A 126 -23.24 51.03 22.47
C GLN A 126 -22.29 52.01 23.16
N LEU A 127 -20.97 51.78 23.05
CA LEU A 127 -19.95 52.69 23.57
C LEU A 127 -19.99 54.04 22.86
N SER A 128 -20.06 54.05 21.51
CA SER A 128 -20.23 55.29 20.74
C SER A 128 -21.50 56.04 21.14
N GLN A 129 -22.63 55.33 21.31
CA GLN A 129 -23.89 55.95 21.74
C GLN A 129 -23.77 56.57 23.15
N SER A 130 -23.18 55.84 24.09
CA SER A 130 -22.99 56.32 25.47
C SER A 130 -22.06 57.53 25.51
N ALA A 131 -20.96 57.51 24.75
CA ALA A 131 -20.02 58.61 24.63
C ALA A 131 -20.67 59.87 24.04
N ASN A 132 -21.49 59.73 23.00
CA ASN A 132 -22.29 60.85 22.47
C ASN A 132 -23.27 61.41 23.52
N GLY A 133 -23.93 60.56 24.30
CA GLY A 133 -24.78 60.99 25.40
C GLY A 133 -24.02 61.82 26.45
N ILE A 134 -22.81 61.39 26.82
CA ILE A 134 -21.94 62.14 27.75
C ILE A 134 -21.51 63.46 27.11
N SER A 135 -21.15 63.48 25.82
CA SER A 135 -20.77 64.71 25.11
C SER A 135 -21.88 65.77 25.19
N HIS A 136 -23.15 65.39 24.99
CA HIS A 136 -24.29 66.30 25.16
C HIS A 136 -24.44 66.83 26.59
N LEU A 137 -24.22 65.99 27.60
CA LEU A 137 -24.25 66.41 29.00
C LEU A 137 -23.12 67.40 29.32
N VAL A 138 -21.91 67.12 28.83
CA VAL A 138 -20.73 67.98 29.00
C VAL A 138 -20.95 69.35 28.36
N ALA A 139 -21.49 69.39 27.14
CA ALA A 139 -21.86 70.64 26.46
C ALA A 139 -22.89 71.44 27.27
N SER A 140 -23.87 70.76 27.87
CA SER A 140 -24.87 71.40 28.75
C SER A 140 -24.22 71.98 30.02
N ILE A 141 -23.26 71.28 30.62
CA ILE A 141 -22.52 71.78 31.79
C ILE A 141 -21.67 72.99 31.42
N GLN A 142 -20.98 72.97 30.28
CA GLN A 142 -20.22 74.14 29.80
C GLN A 142 -21.12 75.36 29.64
N GLN A 143 -22.32 75.19 29.06
CA GLN A 143 -23.32 76.27 28.95
C GLN A 143 -23.78 76.80 30.32
N ILE A 144 -24.08 75.92 31.28
CA ILE A 144 -24.47 76.29 32.64
C ILE A 144 -23.32 77.04 33.35
N SER A 145 -22.09 76.54 33.23
CA SER A 145 -20.90 77.17 33.81
C SER A 145 -20.68 78.57 33.23
N GLU A 146 -20.84 78.74 31.91
CA GLU A 146 -20.70 80.04 31.26
C GLU A 146 -21.81 81.03 31.67
N GLN A 147 -23.06 80.57 31.75
CA GLN A 147 -24.17 81.36 32.30
C GLN A 147 -23.93 81.75 33.76
N THR A 148 -23.44 80.82 34.57
CA THR A 148 -23.14 81.06 36.00
C THR A 148 -21.99 82.05 36.15
N ASN A 149 -20.97 81.95 35.31
CA ASN A 149 -19.85 82.89 35.25
C ASN A 149 -20.33 84.31 34.90
N LEU A 150 -21.24 84.45 33.93
CA LEU A 150 -21.85 85.74 33.57
C LEU A 150 -22.75 86.30 34.69
N LEU A 151 -23.53 85.45 35.36
CA LEU A 151 -24.35 85.83 36.52
C LEU A 151 -23.49 86.31 37.68
N ALA A 152 -22.40 85.59 37.99
CA ALA A 152 -21.44 85.94 39.03
C ALA A 152 -20.74 87.26 38.72
N LEU A 153 -20.38 87.50 37.45
CA LEU A 153 -19.82 88.77 37.00
C LEU A 153 -20.80 89.93 37.22
N ASN A 154 -22.07 89.77 36.84
CA ASN A 154 -23.10 90.79 37.07
C ASN A 154 -23.30 91.06 38.56
N ALA A 155 -23.30 90.02 39.39
CA ALA A 155 -23.40 90.16 40.85
C ALA A 155 -22.18 90.86 41.45
N ALA A 156 -20.96 90.57 40.97
CA ALA A 156 -19.74 91.25 41.40
C ALA A 156 -19.76 92.75 41.06
N ILE A 157 -20.27 93.11 39.87
CA ILE A 157 -20.44 94.51 39.44
C ILE A 157 -21.44 95.23 40.37
N GLU A 158 -22.59 94.63 40.65
CA GLU A 158 -23.61 95.26 41.50
C GLU A 158 -23.17 95.34 42.97
N ALA A 159 -22.43 94.34 43.46
CA ALA A 159 -21.81 94.36 44.77
C ALA A 159 -20.76 95.49 44.90
N ALA A 160 -19.96 95.72 43.87
CA ALA A 160 -19.04 96.86 43.82
C ALA A 160 -19.78 98.21 43.81
N ARG A 161 -20.93 98.27 43.12
CA ARG A 161 -21.79 99.46 43.05
C ARG A 161 -22.45 99.82 44.38
N ALA A 162 -22.76 98.83 45.22
CA ALA A 162 -23.31 99.02 46.57
C ALA A 162 -22.26 99.47 47.62
N GLY A 163 -20.98 99.59 47.25
CA GLY A 163 -19.91 100.10 48.12
C GLY A 163 -19.67 99.22 49.35
N GLU A 164 -19.55 99.83 50.54
CA GLU A 164 -19.31 99.11 51.82
C GLU A 164 -20.42 98.10 52.16
N ALA A 165 -21.67 98.35 51.76
CA ALA A 165 -22.80 97.43 52.03
C ALA A 165 -22.75 96.16 51.15
N GLY A 166 -22.07 96.20 50.00
CA GLY A 166 -21.95 95.09 49.05
C GLY A 166 -20.72 94.21 49.25
N ARG A 167 -19.84 94.54 50.20
CA ARG A 167 -18.51 93.93 50.33
C ARG A 167 -18.55 92.41 50.57
N GLY A 168 -19.51 91.92 51.36
CA GLY A 168 -19.74 90.49 51.57
C GLY A 168 -20.27 89.78 50.32
N PHE A 169 -21.15 90.43 49.56
CA PHE A 169 -21.67 89.90 48.29
C PHE A 169 -20.59 89.84 47.20
N ALA A 170 -19.64 90.78 47.19
CA ALA A 170 -18.53 90.78 46.24
C ALA A 170 -17.61 89.55 46.42
N VAL A 171 -17.36 89.13 47.66
CA VAL A 171 -16.57 87.92 47.95
C VAL A 171 -17.30 86.67 47.46
N VAL A 172 -18.60 86.54 47.76
CA VAL A 172 -19.42 85.41 47.29
C VAL A 172 -19.48 85.38 45.76
N ALA A 173 -19.64 86.52 45.11
CA ALA A 173 -19.68 86.60 43.65
C ALA A 173 -18.34 86.19 43.01
N SER A 174 -17.20 86.54 43.60
CA SER A 174 -15.88 86.07 43.15
C SER A 174 -15.76 84.55 43.27
N GLU A 175 -16.15 83.99 44.41
CA GLU A 175 -16.07 82.54 44.65
C GLU A 175 -16.96 81.76 43.67
N VAL A 176 -18.19 82.23 43.40
CA VAL A 176 -19.08 81.62 42.41
C VAL A 176 -18.48 81.69 41.01
N ARG A 177 -17.80 82.80 40.67
CA ARG A 177 -17.13 82.96 39.38
C ARG A 177 -15.99 81.96 39.21
N ASP A 178 -15.16 81.81 40.23
CA ASP A 178 -14.04 80.87 40.21
C ASP A 178 -14.55 79.41 40.15
N LEU A 179 -15.64 79.09 40.86
CA LEU A 179 -16.30 77.78 40.79
C LEU A 179 -16.83 77.49 39.38
N ALA A 180 -17.43 78.48 38.72
CA ALA A 180 -17.94 78.38 37.36
C ALA A 180 -16.80 78.17 36.34
N SER A 181 -15.68 78.90 36.49
CA SER A 181 -14.48 78.69 35.67
C SER A 181 -13.91 77.28 35.83
N ASN A 182 -13.75 76.83 37.08
CA ASN A 182 -13.26 75.48 37.38
C ASN A 182 -14.18 74.39 36.81
N ALA A 183 -15.50 74.59 36.85
CA ALA A 183 -16.47 73.68 36.26
C ALA A 183 -16.38 73.65 34.72
N HIS A 184 -16.11 74.78 34.08
CA HIS A 184 -15.87 74.86 32.64
C HIS A 184 -14.61 74.08 32.24
N ASP A 185 -13.48 74.32 32.92
CA ASP A 185 -12.21 73.64 32.65
C ASP A 185 -12.30 72.13 32.89
N ALA A 186 -12.97 71.71 33.97
CA ALA A 186 -13.24 70.30 34.23
C ALA A 186 -14.09 69.66 33.12
N SER A 187 -15.10 70.38 32.61
CA SER A 187 -15.95 69.90 31.53
C SER A 187 -15.20 69.76 30.21
N ALA A 188 -14.32 70.71 29.87
CA ALA A 188 -13.45 70.63 28.70
C ALA A 188 -12.50 69.42 28.75
N ASN A 189 -11.96 69.09 29.93
CA ASN A 189 -11.17 67.88 30.12
C ASN A 189 -11.98 66.60 29.91
N ILE A 190 -13.24 66.57 30.37
CA ILE A 190 -14.14 65.42 30.13
C ILE A 190 -14.45 65.29 28.63
N GLU A 191 -14.69 66.39 27.92
CA GLU A 191 -14.94 66.39 26.48
C GLU A 191 -13.80 65.77 25.67
N ALA A 192 -12.55 66.11 26.01
CA ALA A 192 -11.37 65.51 25.40
C ALA A 192 -11.30 63.99 25.62
N LEU A 193 -11.61 63.52 26.84
CA LEU A 193 -11.67 62.09 27.15
C LEU A 193 -12.79 61.37 26.37
N VAL A 194 -13.97 61.98 26.27
CA VAL A 194 -15.12 61.44 25.51
C VAL A 194 -14.79 61.33 24.02
N THR A 195 -14.14 62.34 23.45
CA THR A 195 -13.69 62.33 22.05
C THR A 195 -12.75 61.15 21.79
N LYS A 196 -11.80 60.91 22.70
CA LYS A 196 -10.90 59.75 22.62
C LYS A 196 -11.63 58.42 22.69
N VAL A 197 -12.68 58.31 23.51
CA VAL A 197 -13.52 57.09 23.59
C VAL A 197 -14.27 56.85 22.29
N ILE A 198 -14.78 57.89 21.63
CA ILE A 198 -15.44 57.78 20.32
C ILE A 198 -14.45 57.29 19.26
N GLU A 199 -13.24 57.86 19.23
CA GLU A 199 -12.18 57.44 18.31
C GLU A 199 -11.79 55.97 18.53
N GLN A 200 -11.63 55.55 19.79
CA GLN A 200 -11.35 54.15 20.14
C GLN A 200 -12.48 53.21 19.73
N ALA A 201 -13.75 53.62 19.91
CA ALA A 201 -14.89 52.84 19.47
C ALA A 201 -14.90 52.64 17.94
N GLU A 202 -14.51 53.66 17.17
CA GLU A 202 -14.41 53.55 15.71
C GLU A 202 -13.25 52.65 15.28
N GLN A 203 -12.10 52.73 15.95
CA GLN A 203 -10.99 51.80 15.72
C GLN A 203 -11.39 50.35 15.98
N ILE A 204 -12.18 50.08 17.04
CA ILE A 204 -12.71 48.75 17.32
C ILE A 204 -13.57 48.24 16.16
N LYS A 205 -14.48 49.08 15.61
CA LYS A 205 -15.30 48.68 14.45
C LYS A 205 -14.44 48.30 13.24
N GLN A 206 -13.37 49.05 12.96
CA GLN A 206 -12.48 48.74 11.84
C GLN A 206 -11.76 47.39 12.01
N VAL A 207 -11.31 47.08 13.23
CA VAL A 207 -10.70 45.78 13.57
C VAL A 207 -11.72 44.65 13.42
N VAL A 208 -12.97 44.87 13.84
CA VAL A 208 -14.06 43.89 13.72
C VAL A 208 -14.34 43.53 12.26
N VAL A 209 -14.42 44.52 11.37
CA VAL A 209 -14.59 44.29 9.92
C VAL A 209 -13.42 43.46 9.37
N THR A 210 -12.19 43.77 9.77
CA THR A 210 -11.00 43.02 9.35
C THR A 210 -11.06 41.56 9.84
N ASN A 211 -11.51 41.34 11.08
CA ASN A 211 -11.69 40.00 11.64
C ASN A 211 -12.77 39.21 10.88
N GLN A 212 -13.87 39.83 10.49
CA GLN A 212 -14.92 39.17 9.69
C GLN A 212 -14.42 38.73 8.32
N THR A 213 -13.65 39.59 7.63
CA THR A 213 -13.00 39.21 6.36
C THR A 213 -12.05 38.02 6.55
N CYS A 214 -11.19 38.08 7.57
CA CYS A 214 -10.26 36.99 7.89
C CYS A 214 -11.00 35.68 8.21
N SER A 215 -12.10 35.75 8.96
CA SER A 215 -12.96 34.59 9.25
C SER A 215 -13.54 33.98 7.98
N SER A 216 -14.04 34.82 7.07
CA SER A 216 -14.55 34.39 5.77
C SER A 216 -13.47 33.70 4.94
N ASP A 217 -12.25 34.25 4.90
CA ASP A 217 -11.12 33.65 4.19
C ASP A 217 -10.72 32.30 4.78
N ILE A 218 -10.75 32.16 6.12
CA ILE A 218 -10.51 30.88 6.80
C ILE A 218 -11.60 29.86 6.43
N ALA A 219 -12.86 30.27 6.39
CA ALA A 219 -13.97 29.37 6.02
C ALA A 219 -13.84 28.87 4.58
N VAL A 220 -13.54 29.76 3.62
CA VAL A 220 -13.30 29.40 2.21
C VAL A 220 -12.09 28.47 2.07
N SER A 221 -10.98 28.80 2.74
CA SER A 221 -9.77 27.98 2.71
C SER A 221 -10.02 26.60 3.32
N SER A 222 -10.78 26.53 4.42
CA SER A 222 -11.14 25.26 5.07
C SER A 222 -11.95 24.36 4.13
N GLU A 223 -12.91 24.92 3.40
CA GLU A 223 -13.70 24.18 2.40
C GLU A 223 -12.82 23.65 1.26
N GLN A 224 -11.91 24.47 0.75
CA GLN A 224 -10.96 24.05 -0.30
C GLN A 224 -10.05 22.90 0.18
N ILE A 225 -9.54 22.99 1.41
CA ILE A 225 -8.70 21.92 1.97
C ILE A 225 -9.55 20.65 2.18
N ASP A 226 -10.80 20.75 2.66
CA ASP A 226 -11.67 19.58 2.83
C ASP A 226 -11.90 18.84 1.51
N GLN A 227 -12.12 19.58 0.41
CA GLN A 227 -12.24 18.99 -0.93
C GLN A 227 -10.96 18.26 -1.37
N VAL A 228 -9.77 18.84 -1.10
CA VAL A 228 -8.49 18.20 -1.40
C VAL A 228 -8.32 16.92 -0.57
N VAL A 229 -8.61 16.97 0.73
CA VAL A 229 -8.54 15.80 1.63
C VAL A 229 -9.48 14.70 1.14
N SER A 230 -10.71 15.05 0.75
CA SER A 230 -11.68 14.09 0.20
C SER A 230 -11.16 13.41 -1.06
N ASN A 231 -10.59 14.19 -1.99
CA ASN A 231 -9.99 13.65 -3.23
C ASN A 231 -8.80 12.73 -2.94
N VAL A 232 -7.97 13.07 -1.96
CA VAL A 232 -6.82 12.23 -1.57
C VAL A 232 -7.29 10.92 -0.95
N LEU A 233 -8.27 10.95 -0.03
CA LEU A 233 -8.84 9.74 0.58
C LEU A 233 -9.51 8.83 -0.46
N GLN A 234 -10.21 9.40 -1.44
CA GLN A 234 -10.77 8.65 -2.56
C GLN A 234 -9.66 7.98 -3.40
N THR A 235 -8.58 8.71 -3.67
CA THR A 235 -7.42 8.19 -4.40
C THR A 235 -6.71 7.09 -3.62
N SER A 236 -6.52 7.27 -2.32
CA SER A 236 -5.96 6.25 -1.40
C SER A 236 -6.78 4.97 -1.43
N THR A 237 -8.11 5.07 -1.32
CA THR A 237 -9.02 3.93 -1.42
C THR A 237 -8.88 3.20 -2.76
N LYS A 238 -8.78 3.95 -3.87
CA LYS A 238 -8.54 3.39 -5.21
C LYS A 238 -7.19 2.68 -5.29
N MET A 239 -6.12 3.27 -4.74
CA MET A 239 -4.79 2.67 -4.71
C MET A 239 -4.78 1.38 -3.87
N LYS A 240 -5.44 1.35 -2.70
CA LYS A 240 -5.59 0.14 -1.88
C LYS A 240 -6.21 -1.02 -2.67
N ARG A 241 -7.26 -0.73 -3.45
CA ARG A 241 -7.89 -1.75 -4.32
C ARG A 241 -6.91 -2.26 -5.38
N VAL A 242 -6.26 -1.35 -6.13
CA VAL A 242 -5.32 -1.72 -7.19
C VAL A 242 -4.12 -2.51 -6.64
N ILE A 243 -3.58 -2.12 -5.49
CA ILE A 243 -2.49 -2.83 -4.82
C ILE A 243 -2.96 -4.20 -4.34
N GLY A 244 -4.18 -4.31 -3.79
CA GLY A 244 -4.77 -5.60 -3.43
C GLY A 244 -4.87 -6.55 -4.63
N GLU A 245 -5.41 -6.07 -5.76
CA GLU A 245 -5.51 -6.83 -7.01
C GLU A 245 -4.13 -7.24 -7.55
N ALA A 246 -3.17 -6.31 -7.53
CA ALA A 246 -1.80 -6.56 -7.96
C ALA A 246 -1.09 -7.58 -7.06
N SER A 247 -1.33 -7.52 -5.74
CA SER A 247 -0.73 -8.43 -4.76
C SER A 247 -1.23 -9.86 -4.95
N ILE A 248 -2.54 -10.06 -5.10
CA ILE A 248 -3.13 -11.36 -5.42
C ILE A 248 -2.59 -11.90 -6.75
N THR A 249 -2.49 -11.04 -7.77
CA THR A 249 -1.95 -11.39 -9.08
C THR A 249 -0.48 -11.81 -9.01
N ALA A 250 0.36 -11.05 -8.29
CA ALA A 250 1.77 -11.37 -8.09
C ALA A 250 1.93 -12.70 -7.33
N PHE A 251 1.15 -12.90 -6.26
CA PHE A 251 1.16 -14.14 -5.49
C PHE A 251 0.78 -15.35 -6.35
N LEU A 252 -0.35 -15.30 -7.05
CA LEU A 252 -0.84 -16.40 -7.88
C LEU A 252 0.07 -16.66 -9.11
N THR A 253 0.69 -15.62 -9.66
CA THR A 253 1.73 -15.77 -10.70
C THR A 253 2.97 -16.47 -10.15
N THR A 254 3.39 -16.13 -8.92
CA THR A 254 4.50 -16.80 -8.23
C THR A 254 4.18 -18.29 -8.02
N VAL A 255 2.95 -18.62 -7.64
CA VAL A 255 2.49 -20.03 -7.52
C VAL A 255 2.53 -20.79 -8.85
N LYS A 256 2.19 -20.15 -9.98
CA LYS A 256 2.31 -20.80 -11.29
C LYS A 256 3.78 -21.13 -11.60
N LEU A 257 4.68 -20.18 -11.32
CA LEU A 257 6.12 -20.37 -11.49
C LEU A 257 6.69 -21.43 -10.54
N ASP A 258 6.21 -21.51 -9.29
CA ASP A 258 6.57 -22.59 -8.37
C ASP A 258 6.29 -23.96 -8.98
N HIS A 259 5.13 -24.16 -9.62
CA HIS A 259 4.81 -25.44 -10.28
C HIS A 259 5.71 -25.70 -11.49
N SER A 260 6.01 -24.70 -12.30
CA SER A 260 6.92 -24.86 -13.45
C SER A 260 8.32 -25.25 -12.99
N VAL A 261 8.86 -24.56 -11.98
CA VAL A 261 10.17 -24.87 -11.39
C VAL A 261 10.16 -26.26 -10.73
N TRP A 262 9.11 -26.58 -9.98
CA TRP A 262 8.96 -27.88 -9.32
C TRP A 262 8.89 -29.04 -10.32
N LYS A 263 8.13 -28.90 -11.41
CA LYS A 263 8.09 -29.90 -12.48
C LYS A 263 9.44 -30.07 -13.15
N SER A 264 10.15 -28.97 -13.43
CA SER A 264 11.51 -29.04 -13.95
C SER A 264 12.45 -29.78 -13.00
N GLN A 265 12.27 -29.63 -11.69
CA GLN A 265 13.01 -30.41 -10.69
C GLN A 265 12.69 -31.90 -10.79
N VAL A 266 11.42 -32.28 -10.96
CA VAL A 266 11.02 -33.69 -11.18
C VAL A 266 11.69 -34.25 -12.43
N TYR A 267 11.66 -33.52 -13.56
CA TYR A 267 12.34 -33.96 -14.78
C TYR A 267 13.86 -34.07 -14.61
N SER A 268 14.48 -33.13 -13.88
CA SER A 268 15.92 -33.17 -13.57
C SER A 268 16.30 -34.39 -12.74
N ILE A 269 15.49 -34.74 -11.73
CA ILE A 269 15.68 -35.95 -10.91
C ILE A 269 15.67 -37.20 -11.79
N LEU A 270 14.69 -37.30 -12.70
CA LEU A 270 14.54 -38.45 -13.60
C LEU A 270 15.65 -38.53 -14.64
N ALA A 271 16.00 -37.41 -15.28
CA ALA A 271 17.04 -37.35 -16.31
C ALA A 271 18.43 -37.68 -15.74
N ASN A 272 18.73 -37.21 -14.53
CA ASN A 272 20.01 -37.45 -13.87
C ASN A 272 20.05 -38.71 -13.00
N LYS A 273 18.95 -39.48 -12.95
CA LYS A 273 18.78 -40.67 -12.09
C LYS A 273 19.15 -40.40 -10.64
N ASP A 274 18.68 -39.28 -10.10
CA ASP A 274 18.91 -38.91 -8.70
C ASP A 274 17.93 -39.67 -7.79
N TYR A 275 18.42 -40.75 -7.17
CA TYR A 275 17.60 -41.59 -6.30
C TYR A 275 17.39 -41.01 -4.89
N ASN A 276 18.12 -39.94 -4.52
CA ASN A 276 18.15 -39.44 -3.15
C ASN A 276 17.19 -38.27 -2.91
N THR A 277 16.90 -37.47 -3.95
CA THR A 277 16.02 -36.30 -3.80
C THR A 277 14.56 -36.70 -3.62
N ILE A 278 13.93 -36.21 -2.55
CA ILE A 278 12.51 -36.40 -2.27
C ILE A 278 11.76 -35.12 -2.63
N VAL A 279 10.68 -35.26 -3.39
CA VAL A 279 9.81 -34.13 -3.74
C VAL A 279 8.70 -33.95 -2.70
N ASN A 280 8.33 -32.69 -2.42
CA ASN A 280 7.34 -32.35 -1.40
C ASN A 280 5.89 -32.68 -1.80
N SER A 281 5.01 -32.76 -0.80
CA SER A 281 3.55 -32.87 -0.95
C SER A 281 2.90 -31.54 -1.36
N HIS A 282 1.72 -31.62 -1.97
CA HIS A 282 0.85 -30.49 -2.28
C HIS A 282 0.52 -29.62 -1.06
N THR A 283 0.45 -30.17 0.15
CA THR A 283 0.18 -29.43 1.39
C THR A 283 1.39 -28.66 1.92
N GLU A 284 2.59 -29.03 1.50
CA GLU A 284 3.85 -28.45 1.97
C GLU A 284 4.31 -27.27 1.11
N CYS A 285 3.77 -27.16 -0.12
CA CYS A 285 4.11 -26.10 -1.05
C CYS A 285 3.43 -24.76 -0.68
N ARG A 286 3.87 -23.66 -1.32
CA ARG A 286 3.31 -22.32 -1.11
C ARG A 286 1.80 -22.27 -1.37
N LEU A 287 1.34 -22.88 -2.48
CA LEU A 287 -0.09 -22.96 -2.80
C LEU A 287 -0.86 -23.76 -1.75
N GLY A 288 -0.33 -24.90 -1.28
CA GLY A 288 -0.99 -25.71 -0.25
C GLY A 288 -1.16 -24.95 1.06
N LYS A 289 -0.09 -24.33 1.56
CA LYS A 289 -0.14 -23.52 2.79
C LYS A 289 -1.16 -22.39 2.66
N TRP A 290 -1.18 -21.70 1.53
CA TRP A 290 -2.13 -20.63 1.26
C TRP A 290 -3.57 -21.13 1.11
N TYR A 291 -3.78 -22.25 0.41
CA TYR A 291 -5.08 -22.84 0.16
C TYR A 291 -5.72 -23.36 1.44
N TYR A 292 -4.98 -24.09 2.28
CA TYR A 292 -5.54 -24.75 3.47
C TYR A 292 -5.55 -23.88 4.74
N HIS A 293 -4.55 -23.00 4.91
CA HIS A 293 -4.33 -22.31 6.19
C HIS A 293 -4.04 -20.81 6.06
N GLY A 294 -3.93 -20.29 4.83
CA GLY A 294 -3.56 -18.90 4.60
C GLY A 294 -4.71 -18.05 4.08
N GLU A 295 -4.35 -16.92 3.48
CA GLU A 295 -5.29 -15.94 2.93
C GLU A 295 -6.19 -16.50 1.82
N GLY A 296 -5.85 -17.65 1.23
CA GLY A 296 -6.70 -18.31 0.23
C GLY A 296 -8.10 -18.64 0.74
N GLN A 297 -8.25 -18.83 2.06
CA GLN A 297 -9.54 -19.10 2.69
C GLN A 297 -10.58 -17.98 2.47
N GLN A 298 -10.15 -16.75 2.17
CA GLN A 298 -11.08 -15.67 1.80
C GLN A 298 -11.85 -15.98 0.50
N PHE A 299 -11.30 -16.84 -0.35
CA PHE A 299 -11.90 -17.27 -1.62
C PHE A 299 -12.62 -18.62 -1.50
N ALA A 300 -12.77 -19.19 -0.30
CA ALA A 300 -13.33 -20.52 -0.10
C ALA A 300 -14.77 -20.69 -0.61
N SER A 301 -15.51 -19.58 -0.78
CA SER A 301 -16.85 -19.58 -1.37
C SER A 301 -16.83 -19.76 -2.90
N LEU A 302 -15.75 -19.38 -3.57
CA LEU A 302 -15.64 -19.39 -5.03
C LEU A 302 -15.45 -20.81 -5.56
N SER A 303 -16.22 -21.17 -6.59
CA SER A 303 -16.08 -22.47 -7.27
C SER A 303 -14.74 -22.62 -7.97
N SER A 304 -14.17 -21.51 -8.48
CA SER A 304 -12.83 -21.46 -9.08
C SER A 304 -11.73 -21.82 -8.08
N PHE A 305 -11.83 -21.34 -6.84
CA PHE A 305 -10.90 -21.68 -5.76
C PHE A 305 -10.94 -23.18 -5.46
N LYS A 306 -12.14 -23.75 -5.25
CA LYS A 306 -12.31 -25.19 -5.00
C LYS A 306 -11.81 -26.06 -6.16
N ALA A 307 -11.91 -25.57 -7.39
CA ALA A 307 -11.44 -26.28 -8.58
C ALA A 307 -9.91 -26.44 -8.65
N ILE A 308 -9.14 -25.72 -7.83
CA ILE A 308 -7.67 -25.82 -7.78
C ILE A 308 -7.23 -27.11 -7.08
N GLU A 309 -7.94 -27.55 -6.05
CA GLU A 309 -7.45 -28.56 -5.11
C GLU A 309 -7.15 -29.91 -5.75
N GLN A 310 -8.12 -30.47 -6.46
CA GLN A 310 -7.98 -31.79 -7.06
C GLN A 310 -6.83 -31.86 -8.08
N PRO A 311 -6.73 -30.97 -9.09
CA PRO A 311 -5.61 -31.00 -10.03
C PRO A 311 -4.28 -30.70 -9.33
N HIS A 312 -4.23 -29.82 -8.33
CA HIS A 312 -3.01 -29.54 -7.56
C HIS A 312 -2.51 -30.79 -6.80
N LYS A 313 -3.42 -31.51 -6.15
CA LYS A 313 -3.11 -32.80 -5.52
C LYS A 313 -2.59 -33.80 -6.55
N THR A 314 -3.25 -33.90 -7.71
CA THR A 314 -2.84 -34.80 -8.80
C THR A 314 -1.43 -34.51 -9.31
N VAL A 315 -1.03 -33.23 -9.47
CA VAL A 315 0.34 -32.85 -9.87
C VAL A 315 1.37 -33.46 -8.92
N HIS A 316 1.22 -33.23 -7.62
CA HIS A 316 2.17 -33.71 -6.63
C HIS A 316 2.16 -35.23 -6.47
N THR A 317 0.98 -35.87 -6.48
CA THR A 317 0.90 -37.33 -6.38
C THR A 317 1.50 -38.02 -7.60
N ALA A 318 1.27 -37.48 -8.81
CA ALA A 318 1.80 -38.04 -10.04
C ALA A 318 3.32 -37.84 -10.15
N GLY A 319 3.84 -36.66 -9.82
CA GLY A 319 5.29 -36.43 -9.79
C GLY A 319 6.01 -37.31 -8.74
N LYS A 320 5.42 -37.50 -7.55
CA LYS A 320 5.93 -38.47 -6.55
C LYS A 320 5.93 -39.90 -7.08
N ALA A 321 4.85 -40.31 -7.74
CA ALA A 321 4.74 -41.65 -8.32
C ALA A 321 5.76 -41.87 -9.44
N ALA A 322 6.05 -40.86 -10.27
CA ALA A 322 7.09 -40.94 -11.30
C ALA A 322 8.48 -41.17 -10.69
N VAL A 323 8.85 -40.43 -9.63
CA VAL A 323 10.13 -40.60 -8.93
C VAL A 323 10.21 -41.98 -8.25
N ALA A 324 9.12 -42.47 -7.66
CA ALA A 324 9.07 -43.80 -7.06
C ALA A 324 9.14 -44.94 -8.09
N ALA A 325 8.50 -44.78 -9.25
CA ALA A 325 8.58 -45.73 -10.36
C ALA A 325 10.01 -45.83 -10.92
N MET A 326 10.74 -44.71 -10.99
CA MET A 326 12.17 -44.70 -11.31
C MET A 326 13.00 -45.50 -10.30
N GLN A 327 12.77 -45.30 -9.00
CA GLN A 327 13.46 -46.06 -7.94
C GLN A 327 13.17 -47.57 -8.02
N SER A 328 11.99 -47.94 -8.51
CA SER A 328 11.53 -49.33 -8.62
C SER A 328 11.84 -49.99 -9.98
N GLY A 329 12.37 -49.23 -10.96
CA GLY A 329 12.74 -49.74 -12.29
C GLY A 329 11.58 -49.91 -13.29
N HIS A 330 10.40 -49.33 -13.02
CA HIS A 330 9.21 -49.46 -13.88
C HIS A 330 9.13 -48.33 -14.91
N GLU A 331 9.97 -48.37 -15.96
CA GLU A 331 10.13 -47.27 -16.92
C GLU A 331 8.83 -46.86 -17.64
N ALA A 332 7.95 -47.81 -17.95
CA ALA A 332 6.66 -47.52 -18.62
C ALA A 332 5.69 -46.73 -17.72
N GLU A 333 5.76 -46.93 -16.40
CA GLU A 333 4.91 -46.21 -15.44
C GLU A 333 5.35 -44.76 -15.25
N ILE A 334 6.66 -44.49 -15.40
CA ILE A 334 7.22 -43.13 -15.29
C ILE A 334 6.55 -42.19 -16.30
N LEU A 335 6.48 -42.59 -17.58
CA LEU A 335 5.88 -41.76 -18.63
C LEU A 335 4.40 -41.48 -18.37
N THR A 336 3.65 -42.49 -17.95
CA THR A 336 2.22 -42.37 -17.62
C THR A 336 2.00 -41.37 -16.47
N HIS A 337 2.84 -41.42 -15.44
CA HIS A 337 2.80 -40.49 -14.32
C HIS A 337 3.21 -39.07 -14.72
N LEU A 338 4.21 -38.90 -15.58
CA LEU A 338 4.60 -37.59 -16.10
C LEU A 338 3.50 -36.95 -16.96
N GLU A 339 2.86 -37.70 -17.86
CA GLU A 339 1.72 -37.21 -18.64
C GLU A 339 0.56 -36.76 -17.75
N THR A 340 0.29 -37.52 -16.68
CA THR A 340 -0.73 -37.16 -15.68
C THR A 340 -0.37 -35.86 -14.95
N MET A 341 0.90 -35.70 -14.57
CA MET A 341 1.42 -34.50 -13.92
C MET A 341 1.29 -33.26 -14.83
N GLU A 342 1.64 -33.39 -16.10
CA GLU A 342 1.56 -32.32 -17.10
C GLU A 342 0.11 -31.82 -17.29
N HIS A 343 -0.82 -32.73 -17.57
CA HIS A 343 -2.24 -32.38 -17.75
C HIS A 343 -2.86 -31.75 -16.50
N ALA A 344 -2.54 -32.29 -15.32
CA ALA A 344 -3.02 -31.74 -14.06
C ALA A 344 -2.45 -30.34 -13.80
N SER A 345 -1.18 -30.10 -14.15
CA SER A 345 -0.52 -28.80 -14.00
C SER A 345 -1.18 -27.72 -14.86
N ILE A 346 -1.53 -28.02 -16.11
CA ILE A 346 -2.29 -27.12 -16.97
C ILE A 346 -3.66 -26.80 -16.35
N SER A 347 -4.31 -27.81 -15.77
CA SER A 347 -5.61 -27.64 -15.10
C SER A 347 -5.52 -26.72 -13.87
N VAL A 348 -4.42 -26.81 -13.09
CA VAL A 348 -4.15 -25.87 -11.98
C VAL A 348 -4.00 -24.45 -12.51
N VAL A 349 -3.21 -24.23 -13.56
CA VAL A 349 -3.00 -22.89 -14.14
C VAL A 349 -4.33 -22.29 -14.60
N HIS A 350 -5.15 -23.06 -15.32
CA HIS A 350 -6.48 -22.61 -15.75
C HIS A 350 -7.42 -22.30 -14.58
N ALA A 351 -7.37 -23.08 -13.49
CA ALA A 351 -8.17 -22.81 -12.30
C ALA A 351 -7.73 -21.51 -11.61
N ILE A 352 -6.41 -21.28 -11.52
CA ILE A 352 -5.84 -20.02 -11.00
C ILE A 352 -6.23 -18.83 -11.88
N ASP A 353 -6.20 -18.96 -13.21
CA ASP A 353 -6.62 -17.89 -14.12
C ASP A 353 -8.09 -17.52 -13.96
N LYS A 354 -8.95 -18.53 -13.81
CA LYS A 354 -10.37 -18.30 -13.51
C LYS A 354 -10.58 -17.62 -12.16
N LEU A 355 -9.80 -18.00 -11.15
CA LEU A 355 -9.85 -17.36 -9.84
C LEU A 355 -9.45 -15.88 -9.93
N LEU A 356 -8.34 -15.57 -10.62
CA LEU A 356 -7.86 -14.20 -10.85
C LEU A 356 -8.91 -13.33 -11.54
N ALA A 357 -9.53 -13.84 -12.60
CA ALA A 357 -10.59 -13.12 -13.32
C ALA A 357 -11.81 -12.85 -12.43
N GLN A 358 -12.16 -13.76 -11.53
CA GLN A 358 -13.28 -13.57 -10.59
C GLN A 358 -12.94 -12.61 -9.46
N SER A 359 -11.70 -12.63 -8.95
CA SER A 359 -11.26 -11.72 -7.88
C SER A 359 -11.13 -10.27 -8.32
N GLN A 360 -10.96 -10.00 -9.63
CA GLN A 360 -10.89 -8.64 -10.18
C GLN A 360 -12.27 -7.96 -10.35
N HIS A 361 -13.36 -8.71 -10.17
CA HIS A 361 -14.73 -8.22 -10.34
C HIS A 361 -15.55 -8.17 -9.04
N GLN A 362 -14.92 -8.46 -7.90
CA GLN A 362 -15.45 -8.22 -6.55
C GLN A 362 -14.84 -6.94 -5.99
#